data_AF-A0ABD5ZT38-F1
#
_entry.id   AF-A0ABD5ZT38-F1
#
_cell.length_a   1.000
_cell.length_b   1.000
_cell.length_c   1.000
_cell.angle_alpha   90.00
_cell.angle_beta   90.00
_cell.angle_gamma   90.00
#
_symmetry.space_group_name_H-M   'P 1'
#
loop_
_entity.id
_entity.type
_entity.pdbx_description
1 polymer ?
#
loop_
_entity_poly.entity_id
_entity_poly.type
_entity_poly.pdbx_seq_one_letter_code
_entity_poly.pdbx_strand_id
1 'polypeptide(L)' 'MTDDERNAVAREAVREGAVECPLCGRQLAEPAERLVGFGVTEPLTVETADAVECPRCSGVTFLAGE' A
#
# COMPACT_ATOMS: atom_id res chain seq x y z
N MET A 1 14.34 -18.29 10.70
CA MET A 1 13.27 -18.22 9.69
C MET A 1 12.84 -16.78 9.68
N THR A 2 13.13 -16.08 8.59
CA THR A 2 13.19 -14.62 8.52
C THR A 2 11.79 -14.03 8.53
N ASP A 3 11.50 -13.19 9.52
CA ASP A 3 10.32 -12.33 9.65
C ASP A 3 10.38 -11.23 8.58
N ASP A 4 10.19 -11.57 7.31
CA ASP A 4 10.20 -10.61 6.19
C ASP A 4 9.04 -10.91 5.21
N GLU A 5 7.92 -11.40 5.74
CA GLU A 5 6.64 -11.60 5.02
C GLU A 5 5.57 -10.61 5.52
N ARG A 6 5.98 -9.42 5.96
CA ARG A 6 5.00 -8.41 6.38
C ARG A 6 4.31 -7.90 5.12
N ASN A 7 2.99 -8.09 5.03
CA ASN A 7 2.11 -7.49 4.02
C ASN A 7 2.03 -5.97 4.22
N ALA A 8 3.17 -5.31 4.06
CA ALA A 8 3.41 -3.92 4.41
C ALA A 8 4.36 -3.29 3.39
N VAL A 9 4.08 -2.04 3.01
CA VAL A 9 4.89 -1.25 2.07
C VAL A 9 5.16 0.13 2.66
N ALA A 10 6.33 0.70 2.38
CA ALA A 10 6.67 2.02 2.89
C ALA A 10 5.78 3.12 2.27
N ARG A 11 5.31 4.06 3.09
CA ARG A 11 4.56 5.24 2.61
C ARG A 11 5.35 6.06 1.59
N GLU A 12 6.67 6.17 1.78
CA GLU A 12 7.56 6.85 0.85
C GLU A 12 7.53 6.20 -0.54
N ALA A 13 7.59 4.86 -0.61
CA ALA A 13 7.52 4.14 -1.89
C ALA A 13 6.17 4.37 -2.62
N VAL A 14 5.06 4.48 -1.87
CA VAL A 14 3.75 4.84 -2.42
C VAL A 14 3.76 6.26 -2.98
N ARG A 15 4.36 7.21 -2.26
CA ARG A 15 4.49 8.60 -2.68
C ARG A 15 5.35 8.73 -3.95
N GLU A 16 6.37 7.90 -4.09
CA GLU A 16 7.22 7.82 -5.29
C GLU A 16 6.56 7.08 -6.46
N GLY A 17 5.45 6.36 -6.22
CA GLY A 17 4.75 5.56 -7.22
C GLY A 17 5.47 4.25 -7.57
N ALA A 18 6.50 3.87 -6.83
CA ALA A 18 7.36 2.73 -7.09
C ALA A 18 7.15 1.59 -6.08
N VAL A 19 5.90 1.16 -5.88
CA VAL A 19 5.57 0.06 -4.95
C VAL A 19 5.43 -1.28 -5.65
N GLU A 20 6.20 -2.28 -5.20
CA GLU A 20 5.95 -3.68 -5.54
C GLU A 20 4.95 -4.29 -4.54
N CYS A 21 3.97 -5.03 -5.05
CA CYS A 21 2.99 -5.73 -4.23
C CYS A 21 3.66 -6.92 -3.51
N PRO A 22 3.69 -6.94 -2.16
CA PRO A 22 4.27 -8.08 -1.44
C PRO A 22 3.48 -9.38 -1.64
N LEU A 23 2.21 -9.29 -2.07
CA LEU A 23 1.35 -10.46 -2.26
C LEU A 23 1.53 -11.15 -3.61
N CYS A 24 1.84 -10.39 -4.67
CA CYS A 24 1.95 -10.95 -6.03
C CYS A 24 3.26 -10.62 -6.74
N GLY A 25 4.18 -9.90 -6.09
CA GLY A 25 5.48 -9.49 -6.64
C GLY A 25 5.39 -8.60 -7.88
N ARG A 26 4.29 -7.87 -8.05
CA ARG A 26 4.09 -6.98 -9.21
C ARG A 26 4.05 -5.51 -8.80
N GLN A 27 4.57 -4.66 -9.68
CA GLN A 27 4.45 -3.21 -9.55
C GLN A 27 2.98 -2.76 -9.48
N LEU A 28 2.64 -1.96 -8.47
CA LEU A 28 1.37 -1.25 -8.40
C LEU A 28 1.45 -0.05 -9.35
N ALA A 29 0.56 -0.02 -10.34
CA ALA A 29 0.33 1.18 -11.12
C ALA A 29 -0.51 2.14 -10.28
N GLU A 30 -0.03 3.37 -10.11
CA GLU A 30 -0.76 4.47 -9.47
C GLU A 30 -1.27 4.12 -8.06
N PRO A 31 -0.38 3.75 -7.11
CA PRO A 31 -0.79 3.30 -5.78
C PRO A 31 -1.55 4.38 -4.98
N ALA A 32 -1.31 5.67 -5.27
CA ALA A 32 -2.02 6.78 -4.65
C ALA A 32 -3.51 6.88 -5.04
N GLU A 33 -3.94 6.23 -6.13
CA GLU A 33 -5.36 6.18 -6.52
C GLU A 33 -6.11 5.00 -5.88
N ARG A 34 -5.39 4.08 -5.22
CA ARG A 34 -5.94 2.85 -4.63
C ARG A 34 -5.75 2.79 -3.12
N LEU A 35 -5.73 3.96 -2.50
CA LEU A 35 -5.61 4.10 -1.06
C LEU A 35 -6.86 3.59 -0.37
N VAL A 36 -6.64 2.88 0.74
CA VAL A 36 -7.68 2.32 1.59
C VAL A 36 -7.46 2.86 3.00
N GLY A 37 -8.48 3.54 3.54
CA GLY A 37 -8.51 3.95 4.95
C GLY A 37 -9.49 3.08 5.72
N PHE A 38 -9.07 2.59 6.88
CA PHE A 38 -9.92 1.84 7.79
C PHE A 38 -10.41 2.79 8.88
N GLY A 39 -11.65 3.26 8.76
CA GLY A 39 -12.27 4.15 9.76
C GLY A 39 -11.93 5.64 9.60
N VAL A 40 -11.24 6.03 8.53
CA VAL A 40 -11.01 7.42 8.15
C VAL A 40 -12.03 7.82 7.08
N THR A 41 -12.78 8.89 7.32
CA THR A 41 -13.66 9.49 6.32
C THR A 41 -12.86 10.52 5.52
N GLU A 42 -12.98 10.47 4.20
CA GLU A 42 -12.28 11.24 3.17
C GLU A 42 -11.85 12.68 3.54
N PRO A 43 -10.74 13.19 2.95
CA PRO A 43 -10.01 12.65 1.80
C PRO A 43 -8.91 11.65 2.16
N LEU A 44 -8.84 10.53 1.42
CA LEU A 44 -7.75 9.56 1.51
C LEU A 44 -6.52 10.05 0.74
N THR A 45 -5.48 10.41 1.49
CA THR A 45 -4.14 10.69 0.98
C THR A 45 -3.16 9.62 1.46
N VAL A 46 -1.96 9.58 0.88
CA VAL A 46 -0.90 8.61 1.28
C VAL A 46 -0.58 8.69 2.78
N GLU A 47 -0.77 9.86 3.39
CA GLU A 47 -0.49 10.12 4.81
C GLU A 47 -1.63 9.65 5.72
N THR A 48 -2.88 9.74 5.25
CA THR A 48 -4.07 9.33 6.01
C THR A 48 -4.50 7.90 5.75
N ALA A 49 -4.00 7.28 4.67
CA ALA A 49 -4.35 5.93 4.31
C ALA A 49 -3.65 4.91 5.22
N ASP A 50 -4.36 3.82 5.49
CA ASP A 50 -3.87 2.70 6.27
C ASP A 50 -3.27 1.61 5.36
N ALA A 51 -3.77 1.52 4.13
CA ALA A 51 -3.40 0.48 3.18
C ALA A 51 -3.53 0.95 1.73
N VAL A 52 -3.02 0.13 0.81
CA VAL A 52 -3.20 0.27 -0.63
C VAL A 52 -3.67 -1.06 -1.21
N GLU A 53 -4.64 -1.00 -2.10
CA GLU A 53 -5.13 -2.16 -2.84
C GLU A 53 -4.33 -2.36 -4.14
N CYS A 54 -3.86 -3.59 -4.37
CA CYS A 54 -3.23 -3.96 -5.62
C CYS A 54 -4.28 -4.22 -6.71
N PRO A 55 -4.28 -3.49 -7.84
CA PRO A 55 -5.25 -3.67 -8.92
C PRO A 55 -5.13 -4.99 -9.68
N ARG A 56 -4.07 -5.77 -9.43
CA ARG A 56 -3.79 -7.02 -10.16
C ARG A 56 -4.31 -8.24 -9.42
N CYS A 57 -4.03 -8.35 -8.13
CA CYS A 57 -4.47 -9.48 -7.31
C CYS A 57 -5.64 -9.10 -6.39
N SER A 58 -6.09 -7.85 -6.39
CA SER A 58 -7.06 -7.29 -5.43
C SER A 58 -6.65 -7.49 -3.97
N GLY A 59 -5.34 -7.68 -3.74
CA GLY A 59 -4.78 -7.84 -2.42
C GLY A 59 -4.55 -6.49 -1.76
N VAL A 60 -4.92 -6.38 -0.49
CA VAL A 60 -4.71 -5.17 0.31
C VAL A 60 -3.38 -5.31 1.05
N THR A 61 -2.47 -4.36 0.89
CA THR A 61 -1.22 -4.28 1.64
C THR A 61 -1.19 -3.04 2.51
N PHE A 62 -0.69 -3.17 3.74
CA PHE A 62 -0.69 -2.07 4.70
C PHE A 62 0.42 -1.07 4.43
N LEU A 63 0.19 0.19 4.78
CA LEU A 63 1.22 1.23 4.72
C LEU A 63 2.00 1.22 6.04
N ALA A 64 3.33 1.13 5.95
CA ALA A 64 4.26 1.18 7.06
C ALA A 64 5.15 2.42 6.98
N GLY A 65 5.57 2.93 8.14
CA GLY A 65 6.40 4.13 8.29
C GLY A 65 5.61 5.30 8.88
N GLU A 66 6.15 5.92 9.92
CA GLU A 66 5.73 7.22 10.46
C GLU A 66 6.30 8.37 9.64
#